data_AF-A0A9R1CYR1-F1
#
_entry.id   AF-A0A9R1CYR1-F1
#
_cell.length_a   1.000
_cell.length_b   1.000
_cell.length_c   1.000
_cell.angle_alpha   90.00
_cell.angle_beta   90.00
_cell.angle_gamma   90.00
#
_symmetry.space_group_name_H-M   'P 1'
#
loop_
_entity.id
_entity.type
_entity.pdbx_description
1 polymer ?
#
loop_
_entity_poly.entity_id
_entity_poly.type
_entity_poly.pdbx_seq_one_letter_code
_entity_poly.pdbx_strand_id
1 'polypeptide(L)'
;MEGKKIMYVHGFMSAGSTHTAQILRDILPEATVIAPDLPIHPAEAMDLLHSLADSEHPDLIIGTSMGGMYTEMLYGYDRICVNPAFEMGTTILKNNMLGKQTYQNPRQDGVQDVIVTKALQKEYEEITTHCFSHVDAAEQSRVYGLFGDADPVVHTFDMFREHYPQAIRFHGEHRLNDKIVFHYLMPVIRWIDDRQSDRTRPVVFIHSDCLADDYGKPLSSLHKAYEFLLENYAVYFVAPAPTNDHAFVPHVQEWIEEYISAPAWNHIVFTNNPQFLYADYLISRHHSAEGLGTGIEFGSDEFKTWEEIITFFDRLGGQ
;
A
#
# COMPACT_ATOMS: atom_id res chain seq x y z
N MET A 1 -12.82 -6.84 -1.99
CA MET A 1 -12.45 -8.05 -1.22
C MET A 1 -13.67 -8.81 -0.72
N GLU A 2 -14.87 -8.56 -1.26
CA GLU A 2 -16.08 -9.27 -0.85
C GLU A 2 -15.95 -10.77 -1.13
N GLY A 3 -16.21 -11.60 -0.12
CA GLY A 3 -16.10 -13.06 -0.21
C GLY A 3 -14.67 -13.60 -0.32
N LYS A 4 -13.65 -12.73 -0.27
CA LYS A 4 -12.24 -13.11 -0.42
C LYS A 4 -11.56 -13.39 0.93
N LYS A 5 -10.45 -14.12 0.89
CA LYS A 5 -9.62 -14.43 2.06
C LYS A 5 -8.32 -13.64 2.04
N ILE A 6 -7.98 -13.06 3.19
CA ILE A 6 -6.72 -12.38 3.43
C ILE A 6 -5.96 -13.14 4.51
N MET A 7 -4.74 -13.58 4.22
CA MET A 7 -3.82 -14.09 5.24
C MET A 7 -2.89 -12.97 5.70
N TYR A 8 -2.97 -12.59 6.97
CA TYR A 8 -2.10 -11.60 7.58
C TYR A 8 -0.96 -12.25 8.36
N VAL A 9 0.27 -11.89 8.01
CA VAL A 9 1.50 -12.43 8.59
C VAL A 9 2.17 -11.35 9.45
N HIS A 10 2.12 -11.55 10.78
CA HIS A 10 2.60 -10.56 11.73
C HIS A 10 4.13 -10.52 11.86
N GLY A 11 4.65 -9.43 12.42
CA GLY A 11 6.08 -9.23 12.66
C GLY A 11 6.65 -10.04 13.84
N PHE A 12 7.96 -9.94 14.05
CA PHE A 12 8.65 -10.61 15.15
C PHE A 12 8.15 -10.12 16.52
N MET A 13 8.06 -11.02 17.49
CA MET A 13 7.47 -10.75 18.81
C MET A 13 6.02 -10.22 18.76
N SER A 14 5.27 -10.46 17.69
CA SER A 14 3.83 -10.18 17.63
C SER A 14 3.03 -11.49 17.68
N ALA A 15 1.71 -11.38 17.49
CA ALA A 15 0.77 -12.50 17.49
C ALA A 15 -0.36 -12.22 16.48
N GLY A 16 -1.14 -13.24 16.15
CA GLY A 16 -2.32 -13.13 15.28
C GLY A 16 -3.41 -12.21 15.84
N SER A 17 -3.36 -11.90 17.14
CA SER A 17 -4.23 -10.95 17.82
C SER A 17 -3.79 -9.47 17.67
N THR A 18 -2.86 -9.17 16.76
CA THR A 18 -2.38 -7.81 16.54
C THR A 18 -3.50 -6.84 16.13
N HIS A 19 -3.39 -5.59 16.57
CA HIS A 19 -4.34 -4.54 16.24
C HIS A 19 -4.50 -4.37 14.73
N THR A 20 -3.42 -4.50 13.96
CA THR A 20 -3.49 -4.41 12.48
C THR A 20 -4.41 -5.48 11.87
N ALA A 21 -4.36 -6.72 12.37
CA ALA A 21 -5.26 -7.77 11.89
C ALA A 21 -6.72 -7.47 12.29
N GLN A 22 -6.95 -6.83 13.44
CA GLN A 22 -8.28 -6.37 13.83
C GLN A 22 -8.78 -5.25 12.93
N ILE A 23 -7.96 -4.23 12.64
CA ILE A 23 -8.32 -3.16 11.70
C ILE A 23 -8.72 -3.75 10.36
N LEU A 24 -7.95 -4.70 9.81
CA LEU A 24 -8.30 -5.35 8.54
C LEU A 24 -9.68 -6.03 8.59
N ARG A 25 -10.05 -6.67 9.70
CA ARG A 25 -11.39 -7.24 9.89
C ARG A 25 -12.47 -6.18 9.95
N ASP A 26 -12.20 -5.06 10.62
CA ASP A 26 -13.17 -3.99 10.81
C ASP A 26 -13.45 -3.23 9.51
N ILE A 27 -12.42 -3.02 8.67
CA ILE A 27 -12.52 -2.21 7.44
C ILE A 27 -12.86 -3.05 6.19
N LEU A 28 -12.64 -4.37 6.25
CA LEU A 28 -13.03 -5.33 5.22
C LEU A 28 -13.95 -6.41 5.81
N PRO A 29 -15.14 -6.05 6.31
CA PRO A 29 -16.02 -6.99 7.00
C PRO A 29 -16.52 -8.14 6.11
N GLU A 30 -16.57 -7.91 4.80
CA GLU A 30 -16.96 -8.92 3.81
C GLU A 30 -15.80 -9.84 3.38
N ALA A 31 -14.58 -9.61 3.90
CA ALA A 31 -13.43 -10.47 3.70
C ALA A 31 -13.17 -11.32 4.95
N THR A 32 -12.65 -12.53 4.75
CA THR A 32 -12.18 -13.36 5.86
C THR A 32 -10.70 -13.09 6.12
N VAL A 33 -10.36 -12.55 7.30
CA VAL A 33 -8.97 -12.28 7.69
C VAL A 33 -8.43 -13.37 8.62
N ILE A 34 -7.46 -14.12 8.11
CA ILE A 34 -6.78 -15.22 8.78
C ILE A 34 -5.44 -14.69 9.29
N ALA A 35 -5.24 -14.69 10.61
CA ALA A 35 -4.01 -14.21 11.24
C ALA A 35 -3.61 -15.21 12.34
N PRO A 36 -2.79 -16.23 12.04
CA PRO A 36 -2.34 -17.20 13.03
C PRO A 36 -1.26 -16.60 13.94
N ASP A 37 -1.05 -17.21 15.10
CA ASP A 37 0.18 -17.02 15.85
C ASP A 37 1.31 -17.80 15.17
N LEU A 38 2.42 -17.13 14.88
CA LEU A 38 3.57 -17.78 14.27
C LEU A 38 4.45 -18.47 15.33
N PRO A 39 4.97 -19.68 15.05
CA PRO A 39 6.10 -20.25 15.76
C PRO A 39 7.29 -19.29 15.81
N ILE A 40 8.10 -19.41 16.86
CA ILE A 40 9.31 -18.59 16.97
C ILE A 40 10.42 -19.08 16.05
N HIS A 41 10.47 -20.38 15.77
CA HIS A 41 11.45 -20.98 14.87
C HIS A 41 11.03 -20.72 13.41
N PRO A 42 11.90 -20.13 12.58
CA PRO A 42 11.49 -19.66 11.26
C PRO A 42 11.10 -20.76 10.28
N ALA A 43 11.75 -21.93 10.35
CA ALA A 43 11.37 -23.08 9.53
C ALA A 43 9.95 -23.56 9.87
N GLU A 44 9.63 -23.73 11.16
CA GLU A 44 8.30 -24.11 11.62
C GLU A 44 7.24 -23.07 11.24
N ALA A 45 7.59 -21.78 11.28
CA ALA A 45 6.70 -20.71 10.83
C ALA A 45 6.40 -20.79 9.33
N MET A 46 7.41 -21.05 8.49
CA MET A 46 7.21 -21.24 7.06
C MET A 46 6.39 -22.49 6.75
N ASP A 47 6.62 -23.61 7.45
CA ASP A 47 5.82 -24.83 7.29
C ASP A 47 4.35 -24.60 7.62
N LEU A 48 4.07 -23.86 8.70
CA LEU A 48 2.70 -23.45 9.07
C LEU A 48 2.08 -22.56 7.98
N LEU A 49 2.82 -21.56 7.50
CA LEU A 49 2.32 -20.61 6.50
C LEU A 49 2.03 -21.28 5.15
N HIS A 50 2.90 -22.20 4.70
CA HIS A 50 2.61 -23.00 3.51
C HIS A 50 1.38 -23.89 3.70
N SER A 51 1.29 -24.57 4.85
CA SER A 51 0.14 -25.43 5.16
C SER A 51 -1.17 -24.63 5.18
N LEU A 52 -1.16 -23.40 5.72
CA LEU A 52 -2.32 -22.51 5.72
C LEU A 52 -2.64 -21.97 4.32
N ALA A 53 -1.64 -21.59 3.54
CA ALA A 53 -1.86 -21.15 2.17
C ALA A 53 -2.51 -22.26 1.33
N ASP A 54 -2.03 -23.50 1.49
CA ASP A 54 -2.55 -24.69 0.79
C ASP A 54 -3.96 -25.09 1.24
N SER A 55 -4.32 -24.89 2.50
CA SER A 55 -5.65 -25.27 3.01
C SER A 55 -6.69 -24.16 2.83
N GLU A 56 -6.30 -22.91 3.02
CA GLU A 56 -7.21 -21.77 3.02
C GLU A 56 -7.33 -21.11 1.66
N HIS A 57 -6.31 -21.22 0.80
CA HIS A 57 -6.21 -20.55 -0.50
C HIS A 57 -6.50 -19.04 -0.41
N PRO A 58 -5.67 -18.25 0.30
CA PRO A 58 -5.90 -16.82 0.42
C PRO A 58 -5.82 -16.12 -0.95
N ASP A 59 -6.72 -15.18 -1.21
CA ASP A 59 -6.65 -14.33 -2.40
C ASP A 59 -5.55 -13.28 -2.28
N LEU A 60 -5.19 -12.91 -1.04
CA LEU A 60 -4.16 -11.93 -0.74
C LEU A 60 -3.43 -12.29 0.54
N ILE A 61 -2.10 -12.16 0.53
CA ILE A 61 -1.26 -12.31 1.72
C ILE A 61 -0.62 -10.96 2.05
N ILE A 62 -0.75 -10.49 3.29
CA ILE A 62 -0.20 -9.21 3.74
C ILE A 62 0.76 -9.48 4.90
N GLY A 63 2.01 -9.05 4.75
CA GLY A 63 3.05 -9.25 5.75
C GLY A 63 3.68 -7.95 6.21
N THR A 64 3.93 -7.82 7.51
CA THR A 64 4.63 -6.65 8.08
C THR A 64 5.95 -7.04 8.74
N SER A 65 7.01 -6.25 8.56
CA SER A 65 8.30 -6.50 9.23
C SER A 65 8.82 -7.91 8.90
N MET A 66 9.17 -8.73 9.90
CA MET A 66 9.49 -10.17 9.70
C MET A 66 8.38 -10.93 8.95
N GLY A 67 7.11 -10.60 9.17
CA GLY A 67 6.01 -11.21 8.42
C GLY A 67 6.03 -10.86 6.94
N GLY A 68 6.57 -9.68 6.58
CA GLY A 68 6.81 -9.29 5.19
C GLY A 68 7.92 -10.13 4.53
N MET A 69 8.94 -10.53 5.29
CA MET A 69 9.96 -11.48 4.84
C MET A 69 9.35 -12.84 4.53
N TYR A 70 8.54 -13.41 5.43
CA TYR A 70 7.85 -14.67 5.14
C TYR A 70 6.85 -14.54 3.98
N THR A 71 6.10 -13.43 3.93
CA THR A 71 5.12 -13.18 2.88
C THR A 71 5.77 -13.17 1.50
N GLU A 72 6.95 -12.58 1.36
CA GLU A 72 7.71 -12.62 0.11
C GLU A 72 7.97 -14.05 -0.36
N MET A 73 8.25 -14.99 0.54
CA MET A 73 8.52 -16.39 0.20
C MET A 73 7.27 -17.24 -0.08
N LEU A 74 6.05 -16.69 0.01
CA LEU A 74 4.79 -17.38 -0.27
C LEU A 74 4.37 -17.21 -1.74
N TYR A 75 5.16 -17.81 -2.63
CA TYR A 75 5.02 -17.70 -4.09
C TYR A 75 3.68 -18.21 -4.63
N GLY A 76 3.26 -17.65 -5.77
CA GLY A 76 2.00 -17.99 -6.46
C GLY A 76 0.77 -17.22 -5.98
N TYR A 77 0.90 -16.45 -4.90
CA TYR A 77 -0.16 -15.62 -4.33
C TYR A 77 0.09 -14.12 -4.59
N ASP A 78 -0.99 -13.35 -4.64
CA ASP A 78 -0.91 -11.89 -4.59
C ASP A 78 -0.50 -11.46 -3.17
N ARG A 79 0.46 -10.54 -3.10
CA ARG A 79 1.17 -10.22 -1.84
C ARG A 79 1.40 -8.73 -1.66
N ILE A 80 1.31 -8.28 -0.41
CA ILE A 80 1.78 -6.96 0.01
C ILE A 80 2.78 -7.12 1.15
N CYS A 81 4.01 -6.69 0.91
CA CYS A 81 5.12 -6.71 1.87
C CYS A 81 5.31 -5.30 2.43
N VAL A 82 4.93 -5.06 3.68
CA VAL A 82 5.06 -3.75 4.33
C VAL A 82 6.27 -3.73 5.25
N ASN A 83 7.19 -2.80 5.01
CA ASN A 83 8.45 -2.66 5.74
C ASN A 83 9.12 -4.03 5.99
N PRO A 84 9.34 -4.86 4.95
CA PRO A 84 9.77 -6.24 5.15
C PRO A 84 11.19 -6.34 5.71
N ALA A 85 11.38 -7.19 6.71
CA ALA A 85 12.66 -7.40 7.39
C ALA A 85 13.46 -8.56 6.76
N PHE A 86 13.92 -8.40 5.52
CA PHE A 86 14.65 -9.43 4.77
C PHE A 86 16.02 -9.81 5.34
N GLU A 87 16.51 -9.09 6.36
CA GLU A 87 17.76 -9.39 7.05
C GLU A 87 17.51 -9.62 8.55
N MET A 88 16.47 -10.40 8.90
CA MET A 88 15.99 -10.54 10.29
C MET A 88 17.10 -10.95 11.27
N GLY A 89 18.02 -11.84 10.88
CA GLY A 89 19.16 -12.22 11.71
C GLY A 89 20.02 -11.01 12.13
N THR A 90 20.32 -10.11 11.18
CA THR A 90 21.03 -8.85 11.44
C THR A 90 20.19 -7.89 12.28
N THR A 91 18.88 -7.80 11.99
CA THR A 91 17.94 -6.95 12.70
C THR A 91 17.84 -7.31 14.19
N ILE A 92 17.84 -8.62 14.53
CA ILE A 92 17.85 -9.12 15.91
C ILE A 92 19.06 -8.58 16.68
N LEU A 93 20.24 -8.61 16.07
CA LEU A 93 21.48 -8.16 16.71
C LEU A 93 21.53 -6.63 16.85
N LYS A 94 21.23 -5.89 15.78
CA LYS A 94 21.27 -4.42 15.77
C LYS A 94 20.31 -3.80 16.80
N ASN A 95 19.17 -4.43 17.04
CA ASN A 95 18.16 -3.94 17.97
C ASN A 95 18.21 -4.62 19.35
N ASN A 96 19.30 -5.33 19.68
CA ASN A 96 19.52 -5.97 20.98
C ASN A 96 18.36 -6.88 21.43
N MET A 97 17.81 -7.67 20.50
CA MET A 97 16.65 -8.54 20.74
C MET A 97 17.02 -9.93 21.29
N LEU A 98 18.28 -10.17 21.69
CA LEU A 98 18.68 -11.41 22.35
C LEU A 98 18.21 -11.47 23.81
N GLY A 99 18.09 -12.69 24.34
CA GLY A 99 17.68 -12.93 25.73
C GLY A 99 16.16 -13.00 25.88
N LYS A 100 15.65 -12.70 27.09
CA LYS A 100 14.22 -12.74 27.37
C LYS A 100 13.51 -11.64 26.58
N GLN A 101 12.55 -12.03 25.77
CA GLN A 101 11.64 -11.14 25.04
C GLN A 101 10.20 -11.48 25.41
N THR A 102 9.34 -10.48 25.32
CA THR A 102 7.91 -10.61 25.61
C THR A 102 7.15 -10.26 24.33
N TYR A 103 6.22 -11.12 23.93
CA TYR A 103 5.36 -10.84 22.79
C TYR A 103 4.54 -9.56 23.07
N GLN A 104 4.37 -8.71 22.06
CA GLN A 104 3.67 -7.43 22.18
C GLN A 104 2.14 -7.61 22.23
N ASN A 105 1.67 -8.75 21.78
CA ASN A 105 0.26 -9.09 21.68
C ASN A 105 -0.01 -10.42 22.41
N PRO A 106 -1.19 -10.62 23.02
CA PRO A 106 -1.55 -11.88 23.64
C PRO A 106 -1.52 -13.03 22.65
N ARG A 107 -0.83 -14.13 23.00
CA ARG A 107 -0.83 -15.35 22.18
C ARG A 107 -2.00 -16.27 22.53
N GLN A 108 -2.50 -16.98 21.54
CA GLN A 108 -3.59 -17.96 21.65
C GLN A 108 -3.22 -19.15 22.55
N ASP A 109 -1.95 -19.54 22.54
CA ASP A 109 -1.39 -20.61 23.37
C ASP A 109 -1.12 -20.17 24.84
N GLY A 110 -1.28 -18.88 25.14
CA GLY A 110 -1.01 -18.28 26.45
C GLY A 110 0.48 -18.08 26.78
N VAL A 111 1.41 -18.41 25.88
CA VAL A 111 2.86 -18.23 26.07
C VAL A 111 3.22 -16.79 25.75
N GLN A 112 3.53 -15.96 26.76
CA GLN A 112 3.81 -14.53 26.53
C GLN A 112 5.31 -14.19 26.46
N ASP A 113 6.18 -15.05 26.99
CA ASP A 113 7.62 -14.83 27.07
C ASP A 113 8.39 -15.91 26.30
N VAL A 114 9.49 -15.51 25.67
CA VAL A 114 10.42 -16.41 24.98
C VAL A 114 11.87 -15.97 25.20
N ILE A 115 12.81 -16.90 25.06
CA ILE A 115 14.24 -16.58 25.11
C ILE A 115 14.79 -16.63 23.69
N VAL A 116 15.16 -15.48 23.15
CA VAL A 116 15.83 -15.37 21.85
C VAL A 116 17.31 -15.69 22.03
N THR A 117 17.71 -16.88 21.56
CA THR A 117 19.09 -17.34 21.67
C THR A 117 19.92 -16.96 20.43
N LYS A 118 21.24 -17.08 20.53
CA LYS A 118 22.13 -16.97 19.35
C LYS A 118 21.87 -18.08 18.32
N ALA A 119 21.38 -19.25 18.74
CA ALA A 119 21.03 -20.32 17.80
C ALA A 119 19.80 -19.92 16.98
N LEU A 120 18.74 -19.44 17.65
CA LEU A 120 17.55 -18.94 16.98
C LEU A 120 17.87 -17.78 16.03
N GLN A 121 18.73 -16.84 16.45
CA GLN A 121 19.14 -15.74 15.58
C GLN A 121 19.84 -16.24 14.30
N LYS A 122 20.65 -17.31 14.37
CA LYS A 122 21.26 -17.93 13.19
C LYS A 122 20.24 -18.63 12.30
N GLU A 123 19.22 -19.26 12.87
CA GLU A 123 18.12 -19.82 12.07
C GLU A 123 17.43 -18.72 11.23
N TYR A 124 17.30 -17.50 11.79
CA TYR A 124 16.81 -16.34 11.03
C TYR A 124 17.81 -15.83 9.98
N GLU A 125 19.12 -15.90 10.23
CA GLU A 125 20.11 -15.62 9.17
C GLU A 125 19.99 -16.64 8.02
N GLU A 126 19.87 -17.92 8.34
CA GLU A 126 19.75 -19.01 7.37
C GLU A 126 18.46 -18.89 6.55
N ILE A 127 17.30 -18.71 7.19
CA ILE A 127 16.02 -18.61 6.47
C ILE A 127 16.00 -17.42 5.50
N THR A 128 16.60 -16.29 5.88
CA THR A 128 16.61 -15.09 5.04
C THR A 128 17.32 -15.30 3.71
N THR A 129 18.23 -16.28 3.61
CA THR A 129 18.92 -16.62 2.36
C THR A 129 17.99 -17.18 1.27
N HIS A 130 16.76 -17.57 1.63
CA HIS A 130 15.75 -18.05 0.70
C HIS A 130 14.84 -16.96 0.15
N CYS A 131 14.90 -15.72 0.69
CA CYS A 131 14.14 -14.60 0.14
C CYS A 131 14.53 -14.39 -1.33
N PHE A 132 13.55 -14.08 -2.17
CA PHE A 132 13.71 -13.82 -3.60
C PHE A 132 14.22 -15.00 -4.46
N SER A 133 14.32 -16.21 -3.90
CA SER A 133 14.89 -17.38 -4.60
C SER A 133 14.05 -17.88 -5.79
N HIS A 134 12.77 -17.53 -5.87
CA HIS A 134 11.86 -17.99 -6.91
C HIS A 134 11.12 -16.85 -7.63
N VAL A 135 11.73 -15.67 -7.72
CA VAL A 135 11.12 -14.54 -8.43
C VAL A 135 11.20 -14.73 -9.94
N ASP A 136 10.04 -14.81 -10.58
CA ASP A 136 9.89 -14.79 -12.04
C ASP A 136 8.98 -13.64 -12.49
N ALA A 137 8.72 -13.54 -13.80
CA ALA A 137 7.89 -12.48 -14.36
C ALA A 137 6.43 -12.53 -13.88
N ALA A 138 5.89 -13.70 -13.56
CA ALA A 138 4.55 -13.82 -13.01
C ALA A 138 4.53 -13.27 -11.58
N GLU A 139 5.51 -13.66 -10.75
CA GLU A 139 5.63 -13.17 -9.38
C GLU A 139 5.87 -11.65 -9.33
N GLN A 140 6.66 -11.11 -10.26
CA GLN A 140 6.88 -9.66 -10.39
C GLN A 140 5.60 -8.84 -10.56
N SER A 141 4.55 -9.44 -11.13
CA SER A 141 3.25 -8.80 -11.33
C SER A 141 2.31 -8.90 -10.12
N ARG A 142 2.62 -9.76 -9.14
CA ARG A 142 1.74 -10.09 -8.00
C ARG A 142 2.09 -9.39 -6.69
N VAL A 143 3.33 -8.91 -6.56
CA VAL A 143 3.86 -8.44 -5.27
C VAL A 143 4.04 -6.94 -5.26
N TYR A 144 3.45 -6.30 -4.26
CA TYR A 144 3.69 -4.90 -3.92
C TYR A 144 4.53 -4.81 -2.64
N GLY A 145 5.49 -3.90 -2.63
CA GLY A 145 6.25 -3.52 -1.44
C GLY A 145 5.85 -2.12 -0.98
N LEU A 146 5.54 -1.94 0.30
CA LEU A 146 5.26 -0.64 0.92
C LEU A 146 6.37 -0.30 1.93
N PHE A 147 6.99 0.86 1.79
CA PHE A 147 8.16 1.27 2.57
C PHE A 147 7.95 2.64 3.22
N GLY A 148 7.96 2.68 4.55
CA GLY A 148 7.86 3.91 5.32
C GLY A 148 9.13 4.75 5.15
N ASP A 149 8.96 6.02 4.78
CA ASP A 149 10.07 6.96 4.61
C ASP A 149 10.75 7.39 5.92
N ALA A 150 10.09 7.14 7.06
CA ALA A 150 10.57 7.41 8.40
C ALA A 150 10.75 6.13 9.24
N ASP A 151 10.89 4.95 8.60
CA ASP A 151 11.14 3.68 9.30
C ASP A 151 12.54 3.67 9.96
N PRO A 152 12.65 3.60 11.31
CA PRO A 152 13.94 3.60 11.98
C PRO A 152 14.56 2.19 12.11
N VAL A 153 13.85 1.13 11.71
CA VAL A 153 14.18 -0.27 12.03
C VAL A 153 14.75 -1.00 10.83
N VAL A 154 14.07 -0.96 9.68
CA VAL A 154 14.45 -1.73 8.49
C VAL A 154 14.47 -0.84 7.24
N HIS A 155 15.48 -1.06 6.38
CA HIS A 155 15.75 -0.21 5.22
C HIS A 155 15.99 -1.09 4.00
N THR A 156 14.93 -1.74 3.52
CA THR A 156 15.01 -2.84 2.55
C THR A 156 14.43 -2.51 1.18
N PHE A 157 14.10 -1.23 0.93
CA PHE A 157 13.54 -0.74 -0.33
C PHE A 157 14.39 -1.14 -1.55
N ASP A 158 15.70 -0.87 -1.50
CA ASP A 158 16.58 -1.13 -2.64
C ASP A 158 16.68 -2.64 -2.93
N MET A 159 16.81 -3.47 -1.88
CA MET A 159 16.83 -4.92 -2.02
C MET A 159 15.53 -5.44 -2.66
N PHE A 160 14.37 -4.95 -2.23
CA PHE A 160 13.09 -5.36 -2.83
C PHE A 160 13.01 -4.95 -4.31
N ARG A 161 13.45 -3.73 -4.64
CA ARG A 161 13.38 -3.17 -6.00
C ARG A 161 14.30 -3.87 -7.00
N GLU A 162 15.35 -4.56 -6.53
CA GLU A 162 16.18 -5.41 -7.38
C GLU A 162 15.39 -6.60 -7.97
N HIS A 163 14.32 -7.02 -7.30
CA HIS A 163 13.54 -8.20 -7.66
C HIS A 163 12.13 -7.88 -8.15
N TYR A 164 11.47 -6.89 -7.55
CA TYR A 164 10.06 -6.54 -7.81
C TYR A 164 9.92 -5.08 -8.27
N PRO A 165 9.16 -4.81 -9.35
CA PRO A 165 9.01 -3.45 -9.87
C PRO A 165 8.09 -2.57 -9.03
N GLN A 166 7.23 -3.15 -8.19
CA GLN A 166 6.16 -2.45 -7.49
C GLN A 166 6.59 -2.07 -6.07
N ALA A 167 7.62 -1.24 -5.95
CA ALA A 167 8.18 -0.76 -4.69
C ALA A 167 7.72 0.68 -4.40
N ILE A 168 6.87 0.87 -3.40
CA ILE A 168 6.16 2.12 -3.14
C ILE A 168 6.58 2.69 -1.79
N ARG A 169 6.93 3.98 -1.75
CA ARG A 169 7.17 4.70 -0.50
C ARG A 169 5.87 5.30 0.05
N PHE A 170 5.76 5.38 1.38
CA PHE A 170 4.68 6.09 2.05
C PHE A 170 5.19 6.91 3.22
N HIS A 171 4.48 7.97 3.59
CA HIS A 171 4.81 8.76 4.78
C HIS A 171 4.45 8.01 6.06
N GLY A 172 5.46 7.52 6.77
CA GLY A 172 5.24 6.81 8.03
C GLY A 172 6.43 6.00 8.51
N GLU A 173 6.29 5.50 9.74
CA GLU A 173 7.33 4.72 10.42
C GLU A 173 7.19 3.20 10.14
N HIS A 174 7.87 2.39 10.95
CA HIS A 174 7.91 0.94 10.82
C HIS A 174 6.56 0.22 10.95
N ARG A 175 5.68 0.70 11.84
CA ARG A 175 4.46 -0.02 12.23
C ARG A 175 3.25 0.39 11.39
N LEU A 176 2.43 -0.58 11.00
CA LEU A 176 1.10 -0.34 10.43
C LEU A 176 0.11 0.12 11.52
N ASN A 177 -0.02 1.43 11.68
CA ASN A 177 -1.12 2.05 12.43
C ASN A 177 -2.35 2.27 11.53
N ASP A 178 -3.47 2.65 12.13
CA ASP A 178 -4.74 2.91 11.47
C ASP A 178 -4.57 3.82 10.24
N LYS A 179 -3.87 4.94 10.40
CA LYS A 179 -3.64 5.90 9.30
C LYS A 179 -2.93 5.25 8.12
N ILE A 180 -1.86 4.50 8.36
CA ILE A 180 -1.11 3.85 7.27
C ILE A 180 -1.97 2.79 6.59
N VAL A 181 -2.76 2.04 7.36
CA VAL A 181 -3.69 1.05 6.80
C VAL A 181 -4.71 1.73 5.89
N PHE A 182 -5.40 2.77 6.38
CA PHE A 182 -6.43 3.47 5.62
C PHE A 182 -5.89 4.23 4.41
N HIS A 183 -4.82 5.00 4.58
CA HIS A 183 -4.36 5.93 3.55
C HIS A 183 -3.40 5.29 2.54
N TYR A 184 -2.68 4.22 2.89
CA TYR A 184 -1.63 3.67 2.02
C TYR A 184 -1.82 2.19 1.68
N LEU A 185 -2.23 1.35 2.64
CA LEU A 185 -2.44 -0.07 2.36
C LEU A 185 -3.74 -0.34 1.60
N MET A 186 -4.84 0.28 2.01
CA MET A 186 -6.16 0.06 1.41
C MET A 186 -6.24 0.36 -0.09
N PRO A 187 -5.64 1.44 -0.62
CA PRO A 187 -5.57 1.65 -2.07
C PRO A 187 -4.90 0.49 -2.82
N VAL A 188 -3.81 -0.07 -2.29
CA VAL A 188 -3.12 -1.21 -2.91
C VAL A 188 -3.96 -2.49 -2.85
N ILE A 189 -4.64 -2.74 -1.72
CA ILE A 189 -5.60 -3.85 -1.61
C ILE A 189 -6.69 -3.71 -2.68
N ARG A 190 -7.22 -2.50 -2.91
CA ARG A 190 -8.23 -2.25 -3.94
C ARG A 190 -7.70 -2.53 -5.35
N TRP A 191 -6.48 -2.10 -5.68
CA TRP A 191 -5.89 -2.40 -7.00
C TRP A 191 -5.78 -3.90 -7.27
N ILE A 192 -5.35 -4.67 -6.25
CA ILE A 192 -5.29 -6.13 -6.35
C ILE A 192 -6.71 -6.71 -6.49
N ASP A 193 -7.66 -6.27 -5.67
CA ASP A 193 -9.05 -6.74 -5.71
C ASP A 193 -9.71 -6.50 -7.06
N ASP A 194 -9.52 -5.31 -7.62
CA ASP A 194 -10.11 -4.91 -8.90
C ASP A 194 -9.51 -5.73 -10.03
N ARG A 195 -8.18 -5.91 -10.07
CA ARG A 195 -7.52 -6.78 -11.05
C ARG A 195 -8.00 -8.22 -10.96
N GLN A 196 -8.09 -8.78 -9.76
CA GLN A 196 -8.55 -10.17 -9.55
C GLN A 196 -10.01 -10.38 -9.95
N SER A 197 -10.82 -9.33 -9.90
CA SER A 197 -12.26 -9.38 -10.18
C SER A 197 -12.62 -8.83 -11.57
N ASP A 198 -11.62 -8.50 -12.40
CA ASP A 198 -11.78 -7.75 -13.66
C ASP A 198 -12.69 -6.50 -13.52
N ARG A 199 -12.64 -5.85 -12.35
CA ARG A 199 -13.44 -4.65 -12.07
C ARG A 199 -12.80 -3.44 -12.75
N THR A 200 -13.55 -2.79 -13.62
CA THR A 200 -13.20 -1.48 -14.17
C THR A 200 -13.91 -0.39 -13.38
N ARG A 201 -13.17 0.63 -12.94
CA ARG A 201 -13.73 1.82 -12.28
C ARG A 201 -13.82 2.97 -13.28
N PRO A 202 -14.81 3.87 -13.15
CA PRO A 202 -14.80 5.10 -13.93
C PRO A 202 -13.55 5.92 -13.60
N VAL A 203 -13.00 6.59 -14.62
CA VAL A 203 -11.72 7.31 -14.53
C VAL A 203 -11.96 8.78 -14.23
N VAL A 204 -11.29 9.28 -13.20
CA VAL A 204 -11.29 10.71 -12.84
C VAL A 204 -9.86 11.23 -12.97
N PHE A 205 -9.65 12.20 -13.85
CA PHE A 205 -8.42 12.98 -13.89
C PHE A 205 -8.55 14.24 -13.03
N ILE A 206 -7.58 14.46 -12.15
CA ILE A 206 -7.39 15.71 -11.42
C ILE A 206 -6.21 16.44 -12.06
N HIS A 207 -6.48 17.60 -12.66
CA HIS A 207 -5.42 18.40 -13.27
C HIS A 207 -4.58 19.11 -12.19
N SER A 208 -3.28 19.28 -12.45
CA SER A 208 -2.31 19.80 -11.48
C SER A 208 -2.61 21.23 -11.02
N ASP A 209 -3.37 22.00 -11.80
CA ASP A 209 -3.84 23.35 -11.44
C ASP A 209 -4.88 23.35 -10.30
N CYS A 210 -5.42 22.19 -9.94
CA CYS A 210 -6.39 22.02 -8.84
C CYS A 210 -5.76 21.52 -7.54
N LEU A 211 -4.43 21.38 -7.50
CA LEU A 211 -3.75 20.72 -6.37
C LEU A 211 -3.27 21.69 -5.30
N ALA A 212 -2.63 22.78 -5.71
CA ALA A 212 -1.93 23.68 -4.80
C ALA A 212 -2.46 25.12 -4.82
N ASP A 213 -2.23 25.83 -3.71
CA ASP A 213 -2.35 27.28 -3.61
C ASP A 213 -1.08 28.00 -4.13
N ASP A 214 -1.10 29.33 -4.10
CA ASP A 214 0.01 30.17 -4.57
C ASP A 214 1.30 30.01 -3.72
N TYR A 215 1.22 29.36 -2.57
CA TYR A 215 2.36 29.04 -1.69
C TYR A 215 2.86 27.61 -1.87
N GLY A 216 2.29 26.85 -2.82
CA GLY A 216 2.64 25.45 -3.09
C GLY A 216 2.07 24.47 -2.06
N LYS A 217 1.10 24.88 -1.24
CA LYS A 217 0.43 24.00 -0.26
C LYS A 217 -0.86 23.40 -0.83
N PRO A 218 -1.25 22.18 -0.41
CA PRO A 218 -2.50 21.58 -0.86
C PRO A 218 -3.70 22.48 -0.65
N LEU A 219 -4.57 22.55 -1.65
CA LEU A 219 -5.86 23.22 -1.51
C LEU A 219 -6.69 22.57 -0.40
N SER A 220 -7.50 23.39 0.27
CA SER A 220 -8.37 22.93 1.35
C SER A 220 -9.30 21.80 0.86
N SER A 221 -9.43 20.76 1.69
CA SER A 221 -10.21 19.54 1.41
C SER A 221 -9.77 18.69 0.22
N LEU A 222 -8.61 18.96 -0.40
CA LEU A 222 -8.08 18.10 -1.49
C LEU A 222 -7.92 16.65 -1.05
N HIS A 223 -7.23 16.38 0.06
CA HIS A 223 -7.00 15.00 0.53
C HIS A 223 -8.32 14.27 0.83
N LYS A 224 -9.27 14.96 1.46
CA LYS A 224 -10.60 14.42 1.74
C LYS A 224 -11.33 14.05 0.44
N ALA A 225 -11.28 14.92 -0.56
CA ALA A 225 -11.89 14.65 -1.86
C ALA A 225 -11.19 13.51 -2.60
N TYR A 226 -9.86 13.48 -2.56
CA TYR A 226 -9.07 12.42 -3.17
C TYR A 226 -9.37 11.05 -2.56
N GLU A 227 -9.39 10.95 -1.22
CA GLU A 227 -9.75 9.72 -0.50
C GLU A 227 -11.17 9.26 -0.83
N PHE A 228 -12.12 10.20 -0.86
CA PHE A 228 -13.51 9.92 -1.24
C PHE A 228 -13.60 9.36 -2.67
N LEU A 229 -12.87 9.96 -3.62
CA LEU A 229 -12.87 9.50 -5.01
C LEU A 229 -12.24 8.09 -5.15
N LEU A 230 -11.16 7.79 -4.42
CA LEU A 230 -10.49 6.48 -4.45
C LEU A 230 -11.38 5.30 -4.01
N GLU A 231 -12.51 5.56 -3.37
CA GLU A 231 -13.45 4.50 -2.98
C GLU A 231 -14.19 3.90 -4.16
N ASN A 232 -14.46 4.69 -5.20
CA ASN A 232 -15.32 4.30 -6.33
C ASN A 232 -14.66 4.52 -7.70
N TYR A 233 -13.69 5.42 -7.80
CA TYR A 233 -13.08 5.83 -9.07
C TYR A 233 -11.62 5.40 -9.20
N ALA A 234 -11.17 5.21 -10.43
CA ALA A 234 -9.74 5.16 -10.75
C ALA A 234 -9.25 6.61 -10.92
N VAL A 235 -8.56 7.11 -9.90
CA VAL A 235 -8.12 8.52 -9.86
C VAL A 235 -6.69 8.64 -10.36
N TYR A 236 -6.48 9.56 -11.29
CA TYR A 236 -5.17 9.90 -11.85
C TYR A 236 -4.93 11.41 -11.79
N PHE A 237 -3.68 11.80 -11.68
CA PHE A 237 -3.27 13.19 -11.84
C PHE A 237 -2.84 13.45 -13.28
N VAL A 238 -3.21 14.61 -13.82
CA VAL A 238 -2.74 15.06 -15.14
C VAL A 238 -2.03 16.39 -15.01
N ALA A 239 -0.87 16.51 -15.65
CA ALA A 239 -0.07 17.73 -15.64
C ALA A 239 0.58 17.96 -17.01
N PRO A 240 0.90 19.22 -17.38
CA PRO A 240 1.60 19.48 -18.62
C PRO A 240 3.04 18.95 -18.58
N ALA A 241 3.62 18.75 -19.77
CA ALA A 241 5.05 18.50 -19.97
C ALA A 241 5.61 19.59 -20.87
N PRO A 242 5.88 20.79 -20.34
CA PRO A 242 6.28 21.93 -21.16
C PRO A 242 7.65 21.68 -21.81
N THR A 243 7.74 21.88 -23.13
CA THR A 243 8.97 21.61 -23.90
C THR A 243 10.17 22.45 -23.45
N ASN A 244 9.93 23.64 -22.87
CA ASN A 244 10.98 24.57 -22.46
C ASN A 244 11.09 24.72 -20.94
N ASP A 245 10.37 23.91 -20.16
CA ASP A 245 10.46 23.88 -18.69
C ASP A 245 10.57 22.44 -18.19
N HIS A 246 11.79 21.90 -18.31
CA HIS A 246 12.07 20.52 -17.92
C HIS A 246 11.97 20.29 -16.41
N ALA A 247 12.09 21.35 -15.59
CA ALA A 247 12.02 21.24 -14.13
C ALA A 247 10.57 21.09 -13.63
N PHE A 248 9.58 21.43 -14.46
CA PHE A 248 8.17 21.31 -14.12
C PHE A 248 7.74 19.86 -13.81
N VAL A 249 8.14 18.90 -14.65
CA VAL A 249 7.79 17.48 -14.47
C VAL A 249 8.28 16.94 -13.12
N PRO A 250 9.58 17.00 -12.76
CA PRO A 250 10.03 16.53 -11.46
C PRO A 250 9.40 17.30 -10.30
N HIS A 251 9.17 18.61 -10.44
CA HIS A 251 8.48 19.38 -9.41
C HIS A 251 7.06 18.86 -9.11
N VAL A 252 6.27 18.54 -10.14
CA VAL A 252 4.93 17.94 -9.95
C VAL A 252 5.03 16.55 -9.33
N GLN A 253 6.00 15.73 -9.75
CA GLN A 253 6.20 14.40 -9.17
C GLN A 253 6.55 14.49 -7.69
N GLU A 254 7.51 15.34 -7.31
CA GLU A 254 7.92 15.58 -5.92
C GLU A 254 6.76 16.10 -5.07
N TRP A 255 5.95 17.02 -5.61
CA TRP A 255 4.77 17.53 -4.91
C TRP A 255 3.75 16.43 -4.65
N ILE A 256 3.43 15.62 -5.67
CA ILE A 256 2.47 14.51 -5.52
C ILE A 256 3.03 13.44 -4.58
N GLU A 257 4.34 13.17 -4.61
CA GLU A 257 4.99 12.27 -3.66
C GLU A 257 4.88 12.78 -2.20
N GLU A 258 5.11 14.07 -1.97
CA GLU A 258 5.05 14.71 -0.63
C GLU A 258 3.64 14.78 -0.04
N TYR A 259 2.63 15.04 -0.87
CA TYR A 259 1.28 15.28 -0.36
C TYR A 259 0.33 14.10 -0.60
N ILE A 260 0.44 13.37 -1.70
CA ILE A 260 -0.47 12.26 -2.01
C ILE A 260 0.16 10.90 -1.71
N SER A 261 1.46 10.75 -1.96
CA SER A 261 2.26 9.59 -1.58
C SER A 261 1.78 8.28 -2.25
N ALA A 262 1.83 7.14 -1.55
CA ALA A 262 1.57 5.80 -2.08
C ALA A 262 0.33 5.65 -3.01
N PRO A 263 -0.86 6.22 -2.70
CA PRO A 263 -2.02 6.18 -3.59
C PRO A 263 -1.78 6.72 -5.01
N ALA A 264 -0.79 7.59 -5.21
CA ALA A 264 -0.48 8.18 -6.51
C ALA A 264 0.58 7.40 -7.29
N TRP A 265 1.05 6.26 -6.76
CA TRP A 265 2.06 5.44 -7.41
C TRP A 265 1.63 5.03 -8.82
N ASN A 266 2.42 5.43 -9.83
CA ASN A 266 2.13 5.24 -11.26
C ASN A 266 0.79 5.84 -11.74
N HIS A 267 0.25 6.82 -11.02
CA HIS A 267 -1.05 7.45 -11.33
C HIS A 267 -0.90 8.92 -11.81
N ILE A 268 0.22 9.27 -12.43
CA ILE A 268 0.46 10.60 -13.01
C ILE A 268 0.63 10.48 -14.53
N VAL A 269 -0.14 11.27 -15.28
CA VAL A 269 -0.06 11.36 -16.74
C VAL A 269 0.43 12.75 -17.14
N PHE A 270 1.56 12.81 -17.83
CA PHE A 270 2.10 14.06 -18.35
C PHE A 270 1.69 14.26 -19.81
N THR A 271 0.91 15.31 -20.09
CA THR A 271 0.47 15.66 -21.45
C THR A 271 0.14 17.14 -21.58
N ASN A 272 0.52 17.75 -22.71
CA ASN A 272 0.10 19.11 -23.06
C ASN A 272 -1.30 19.17 -23.70
N ASN A 273 -1.93 18.00 -23.91
CA ASN A 273 -3.24 17.88 -24.53
C ASN A 273 -4.12 16.93 -23.71
N PRO A 274 -4.60 17.34 -22.52
CA PRO A 274 -5.43 16.50 -21.65
C PRO A 274 -6.76 16.08 -22.31
N GLN A 275 -7.25 16.83 -23.31
CA GLN A 275 -8.47 16.51 -24.06
C GLN A 275 -8.40 15.19 -24.84
N PHE A 276 -7.20 14.64 -25.08
CA PHE A 276 -7.03 13.34 -25.74
C PHE A 276 -7.10 12.16 -24.78
N LEU A 277 -7.16 12.40 -23.47
CA LEU A 277 -7.27 11.34 -22.48
C LEU A 277 -8.70 10.81 -22.44
N TYR A 278 -8.83 9.49 -22.40
CA TYR A 278 -10.11 8.83 -22.22
C TYR A 278 -10.42 8.74 -20.73
N ALA A 279 -11.41 9.51 -20.28
CA ALA A 279 -11.88 9.50 -18.90
C ALA A 279 -13.34 9.91 -18.81
N ASP A 280 -13.99 9.50 -17.72
CA ASP A 280 -15.37 9.88 -17.42
C ASP A 280 -15.44 11.32 -16.91
N TYR A 281 -14.45 11.76 -16.12
CA TYR A 281 -14.36 13.10 -15.57
C TYR A 281 -12.96 13.70 -15.65
N LEU A 282 -12.89 15.00 -15.90
CA LEU A 282 -11.68 15.82 -15.78
C LEU A 282 -11.97 17.03 -14.90
N ILE A 283 -11.27 17.14 -13.76
CA ILE A 283 -11.35 18.28 -12.85
C ILE A 283 -10.18 19.22 -13.16
N SER A 284 -10.47 20.45 -13.61
CA SER A 284 -9.46 21.45 -13.98
C SER A 284 -9.97 22.88 -13.71
N ARG A 285 -9.08 23.86 -13.48
CA ARG A 285 -9.49 25.27 -13.36
C ARG A 285 -9.82 25.91 -14.70
N HIS A 286 -9.35 25.31 -15.78
CA HIS A 286 -9.63 25.75 -17.13
C HIS A 286 -10.62 24.79 -17.77
N HIS A 287 -11.75 25.31 -18.24
CA HIS A 287 -12.75 24.52 -18.94
C HIS A 287 -12.17 23.97 -20.26
N SER A 288 -12.00 22.65 -20.37
CA SER A 288 -11.74 22.02 -21.66
C SER A 288 -13.08 21.58 -22.27
N ALA A 289 -13.60 22.38 -23.19
CA ALA A 289 -14.89 22.12 -23.84
C ALA A 289 -14.86 20.94 -24.83
N GLU A 290 -13.69 20.35 -25.08
CA GLU A 290 -13.43 19.48 -26.24
C GLU A 290 -12.88 18.08 -25.86
N GLY A 291 -13.10 17.61 -24.63
CA GLY A 291 -12.71 16.26 -24.18
C GLY A 291 -13.79 15.19 -24.38
N LEU A 292 -13.38 13.91 -24.33
CA LEU A 292 -14.29 12.74 -24.42
C LEU A 292 -15.11 12.45 -23.14
N GLY A 293 -14.96 13.28 -22.10
CA GLY A 293 -15.60 13.11 -20.79
C GLY A 293 -16.22 14.40 -20.22
N THR A 294 -16.73 14.32 -18.99
CA THR A 294 -17.34 15.46 -18.29
C THR A 294 -16.26 16.36 -17.70
N GLY A 295 -16.14 17.58 -18.20
CA GLY A 295 -15.29 18.61 -17.61
C GLY A 295 -15.93 19.25 -16.38
N ILE A 296 -15.22 19.25 -15.25
CA ILE A 296 -15.61 19.91 -14.00
C ILE A 296 -14.68 21.11 -13.81
N GLU A 297 -15.23 22.32 -13.98
CA GLU A 297 -14.47 23.57 -13.85
C GLU A 297 -14.32 23.96 -12.37
N PHE A 298 -13.19 23.58 -11.77
CA PHE A 298 -12.85 23.90 -10.38
C PHE A 298 -12.64 25.40 -10.19
N GLY A 299 -13.30 25.98 -9.18
CA GLY A 299 -13.30 27.41 -8.90
C GLY A 299 -14.44 28.17 -9.60
N SER A 300 -15.30 27.49 -10.36
CA SER A 300 -16.54 28.07 -10.90
C SER A 300 -17.58 28.34 -9.79
N ASP A 301 -18.68 29.02 -10.14
CA ASP A 301 -19.79 29.27 -9.20
C ASP A 301 -20.43 27.97 -8.69
N GLU A 302 -20.40 26.90 -9.49
CA GLU A 302 -20.96 25.59 -9.14
C GLU A 302 -19.96 24.71 -8.38
N PHE A 303 -18.69 24.70 -8.80
CA PHE A 303 -17.63 23.83 -8.23
C PHE A 303 -16.53 24.66 -7.58
N LYS A 304 -16.92 25.51 -6.62
CA LYS A 304 -16.01 26.50 -6.03
C LYS A 304 -14.85 25.88 -5.26
N THR A 305 -15.08 24.78 -4.54
CA THR A 305 -14.09 24.10 -3.72
C THR A 305 -14.20 22.58 -3.85
N TRP A 306 -13.28 21.87 -3.21
CA TRP A 306 -13.30 20.41 -3.16
C TRP A 306 -14.54 19.86 -2.42
N GLU A 307 -15.19 20.63 -1.55
CA GLU A 307 -16.42 20.18 -0.87
C GLU A 307 -17.62 20.11 -1.84
N GLU A 308 -17.74 21.04 -2.78
CA GLU A 308 -18.76 20.96 -3.84
C GLU A 308 -18.49 19.78 -4.77
N ILE A 309 -17.22 19.48 -5.08
CA ILE A 309 -16.85 18.29 -5.86
C ILE A 309 -17.23 17.00 -5.12
N ILE A 310 -16.90 16.87 -3.83
CA ILE A 310 -17.32 15.72 -3.03
C ILE A 310 -18.84 15.57 -3.09
N THR A 311 -19.58 16.66 -2.87
CA THR A 311 -21.05 16.66 -2.91
C THR A 311 -21.59 16.22 -4.27
N PHE A 312 -20.94 16.61 -5.37
CA PHE A 312 -21.31 16.20 -6.71
C PHE A 312 -21.15 14.68 -6.90
N PHE A 313 -19.97 14.14 -6.57
CA PHE A 313 -19.70 12.70 -6.74
C PHE A 313 -20.51 11.83 -5.75
N ASP A 314 -20.82 12.34 -4.56
CA ASP A 314 -21.72 11.69 -3.60
C ASP A 314 -23.14 11.55 -4.16
N ARG A 315 -23.67 12.59 -4.82
CA ARG A 315 -24.99 12.55 -5.48
C ARG A 315 -25.06 11.58 -6.66
N LEU A 316 -23.93 11.32 -7.31
CA LEU A 316 -23.86 10.30 -8.37
C LEU A 316 -23.98 8.87 -7.80
N GLY A 317 -23.83 8.70 -6.49
CA GLY A 317 -23.96 7.41 -5.80
C GLY A 317 -22.72 6.54 -5.93
N GLY A 318 -21.55 7.13 -6.20
CA GLY A 318 -20.30 6.37 -6.39
C GLY A 318 -20.40 5.31 -7.50
N GLN A 319 -20.97 5.69 -8.66
CA GLN A 319 -21.27 4.80 -9.79
C GLN A 319 -20.13 3.85 -10.16
#